data_AF-Q6PNZ5-F1
#
_entry.id   AF-Q6PNZ5-F1
#
_cell.length_a   1.000
_cell.length_b   1.000
_cell.length_c   1.000
_cell.angle_alpha   90.00
_cell.angle_beta   90.00
_cell.angle_gamma   90.00
#
_symmetry.space_group_name_H-M   'P 1'
#
loop_
_entity.id
_entity.type
_entity.pdbx_description
1 polymer ?
#
loop_
_entity_poly.entity_id
_entity_poly.type
_entity_poly.pdbx_seq_one_letter_code
_entity_poly.pdbx_strand_id
1 'polypeptide(L)'
;LDEPNDTIDISLIEGFNVPLAFTPTSNIGGTCREVNCKADIVDQCPDALKATGGCNNPCTVYKTVKYCCTSERGSCGPTDESRFFKDRCPDAYSYPQDDPTSTFACPHG
;
A
#
# COMPACT_ATOMS: atom_id res chain seq x y z
N LEU A 1 10.15 -3.65 -25.34
CA LEU A 1 9.27 -2.46 -25.44
C LEU A 1 9.72 -1.61 -24.27
N ASP A 2 10.33 -0.46 -24.54
CA ASP A 2 10.70 0.44 -23.44
C ASP A 2 9.40 0.94 -22.80
N GLU A 3 9.19 0.61 -21.53
CA GLU A 3 8.08 1.17 -20.76
C GLU A 3 8.38 2.66 -20.56
N PRO A 4 7.56 3.57 -21.11
CA PRO A 4 7.87 5.01 -21.12
C PRO A 4 7.76 5.66 -19.73
N ASN A 5 7.32 4.89 -18.73
CA ASN A 5 7.03 5.37 -17.39
C ASN A 5 7.66 4.47 -16.33
N ASP A 6 8.17 5.09 -15.27
CA ASP A 6 8.47 4.43 -14.00
C ASP A 6 7.17 4.24 -13.20
N THR A 7 6.97 3.05 -12.63
CA THR A 7 5.87 2.76 -11.71
C THR A 7 6.34 2.86 -10.26
N ILE A 8 5.61 3.60 -9.44
CA ILE A 8 5.90 3.86 -8.03
C ILE A 8 4.68 3.47 -7.20
N ASP A 9 4.93 2.80 -6.09
CA ASP A 9 3.92 2.43 -5.11
C ASP A 9 4.45 2.51 -3.68
N ILE A 10 3.54 2.67 -2.73
CA ILE A 10 3.78 2.42 -1.31
C ILE A 10 2.98 1.18 -0.96
N SER A 11 3.60 0.18 -0.32
CA SER A 11 2.94 -1.05 0.07
C SER A 11 2.90 -1.23 1.58
N LEU A 12 1.70 -1.50 2.10
CA LEU A 12 1.42 -1.83 3.49
C LEU A 12 1.07 -3.31 3.65
N ILE A 13 1.31 -4.13 2.64
CA ILE A 13 1.01 -5.58 2.62
C ILE A 13 1.84 -6.34 3.68
N GLU A 14 2.97 -5.79 4.09
CA GLU A 14 3.80 -6.36 5.15
C GLU A 14 3.58 -5.66 6.51
N GLY A 15 3.03 -4.46 6.50
CA GLY A 15 2.72 -3.65 7.68
C GLY A 15 3.16 -2.19 7.53
N PHE A 16 3.14 -1.47 8.65
CA PHE A 16 3.53 -0.06 8.75
C PHE A 16 4.30 0.17 10.05
N ASN A 17 5.34 0.99 10.01
CA ASN A 17 6.08 1.42 11.20
C ASN A 17 6.38 2.92 11.19
N VAL A 18 6.72 3.50 10.03
CA VAL A 18 7.02 4.93 9.86
C VAL A 18 6.26 5.54 8.67
N PRO A 19 5.79 6.80 8.79
CA PRO A 19 5.25 7.56 7.67
C PRO A 19 6.23 7.66 6.49
N LEU A 20 5.71 7.58 5.26
CA LEU A 20 6.51 7.68 4.04
C LEU A 20 5.83 8.55 2.99
N ALA A 21 6.63 9.25 2.19
CA ALA A 21 6.19 10.00 1.02
C ALA A 21 7.22 9.88 -0.10
N PHE A 22 6.74 9.63 -1.31
CA PHE A 22 7.51 9.77 -2.53
C PHE A 22 7.04 11.01 -3.27
N THR A 23 7.90 12.03 -3.27
CA THR A 23 7.64 13.30 -3.93
C THR A 23 8.58 13.43 -5.13
N PRO A 24 8.08 13.57 -6.36
CA PRO A 24 8.94 13.79 -7.51
C PRO A 24 9.67 15.13 -7.39
N THR A 25 10.97 15.12 -7.70
CA THR A 25 11.81 16.32 -7.69
C THR A 25 11.59 17.21 -8.91
N SER A 26 11.02 16.65 -9.98
CA SER A 26 10.62 17.36 -11.19
C SER A 26 9.28 16.81 -11.69
N ASN A 27 8.40 17.69 -12.17
CA ASN A 27 7.12 17.29 -12.77
C ASN A 27 7.21 17.30 -14.31
N ILE A 28 8.20 16.60 -14.87
CA ILE A 28 8.33 16.44 -16.32
C ILE A 28 7.08 15.69 -16.81
N GLY A 29 6.40 16.25 -17.81
CA GLY A 29 5.15 15.67 -18.35
C GLY A 29 3.88 15.97 -17.55
N GLY A 30 3.97 16.63 -16.38
CA GLY A 30 2.79 17.14 -15.64
C GLY A 30 1.96 16.08 -14.90
N THR A 31 2.28 14.80 -15.04
CA THR A 31 1.48 13.66 -14.54
C THR A 31 2.00 13.05 -13.24
N CYS A 32 3.24 13.37 -12.85
CA CYS A 32 3.86 12.81 -11.66
C CYS A 32 3.46 13.62 -10.42
N ARG A 33 2.84 12.96 -9.43
CA ARG A 33 2.39 13.59 -8.17
C ARG A 33 3.05 12.94 -6.96
N GLU A 34 2.97 13.60 -5.80
CA GLU A 34 3.33 12.96 -4.54
C GLU A 34 2.42 11.76 -4.25
N VAL A 35 3.03 10.66 -3.83
CA VAL A 35 2.40 9.44 -3.31
C VAL A 35 2.78 9.34 -1.84
N ASN A 36 1.83 9.17 -0.93
CA ASN A 36 2.17 9.17 0.49
C ASN A 36 1.29 8.26 1.37
N CYS A 37 1.88 7.86 2.49
CA CYS A 37 1.20 7.25 3.62
C CYS A 37 1.71 7.91 4.91
N LYS A 38 1.03 8.99 5.30
CA LYS A 38 1.43 9.85 6.44
C LYS A 38 0.51 9.73 7.65
N ALA A 39 -0.50 8.86 7.58
CA ALA A 39 -1.46 8.70 8.66
C ALA A 39 -0.85 8.04 9.89
N ASP A 40 -1.47 8.30 11.03
CA ASP A 40 -1.10 7.71 12.32
C ASP A 40 -1.66 6.29 12.46
N ILE A 41 -1.02 5.36 11.73
CA ILE A 41 -1.41 3.95 11.71
C ILE A 41 -0.96 3.22 12.99
N VAL A 42 0.19 3.58 13.56
CA VAL A 42 0.75 2.88 14.73
C VAL A 42 -0.15 3.07 15.95
N ASP A 43 -0.59 4.31 16.24
CA ASP A 43 -1.40 4.57 17.43
C ASP A 43 -2.84 4.06 17.26
N GLN A 44 -3.33 3.98 16.02
CA GLN A 44 -4.67 3.50 15.70
C GLN A 44 -4.74 2.02 15.34
N CYS A 45 -3.61 1.31 15.42
CA CYS A 45 -3.50 -0.08 14.98
C CYS A 45 -4.51 -0.98 15.72
N PRO A 46 -5.32 -1.79 15.00
CA PRO A 46 -6.20 -2.76 15.63
C PRO A 46 -5.41 -3.71 16.53
N ASP A 47 -5.96 -4.07 17.69
CA ASP A 47 -5.25 -4.88 18.69
C ASP A 47 -4.68 -6.19 18.12
N ALA A 48 -5.43 -6.84 17.22
CA ALA A 48 -5.00 -8.09 16.57
C ALA A 48 -3.77 -7.93 15.65
N LEU A 49 -3.43 -6.70 15.27
CA LEU A 49 -2.37 -6.38 14.31
C LEU A 49 -1.17 -5.65 14.96
N LYS A 50 -1.27 -5.26 16.24
CA LYS A 50 -0.22 -4.50 16.92
C LYS A 50 1.12 -5.25 16.91
N ALA A 51 2.19 -4.48 16.67
CA ALA A 51 3.57 -4.93 16.80
C ALA A 51 4.37 -3.89 17.59
N THR A 52 5.51 -4.28 18.15
CA THR A 52 6.41 -3.32 18.82
C THR A 52 6.89 -2.28 17.81
N GLY A 53 6.42 -1.03 17.96
CA GLY A 53 6.79 0.08 17.07
C GLY A 53 6.15 0.02 15.68
N GLY A 54 5.06 -0.72 15.50
CA GLY A 54 4.40 -0.83 14.20
C GLY A 54 3.02 -1.48 14.24
N CYS A 55 2.47 -1.67 13.05
CA CYS A 55 1.19 -2.33 12.81
C CYS A 55 1.38 -3.34 11.68
N ASN A 56 1.23 -4.63 11.97
CA ASN A 56 1.33 -5.68 10.96
C ASN A 56 0.13 -5.64 10.01
N ASN A 57 0.35 -6.03 8.76
CA ASN A 57 -0.77 -6.35 7.88
C ASN A 57 -1.43 -7.69 8.30
N PRO A 58 -2.74 -7.88 8.06
CA PRO A 58 -3.39 -9.17 8.31
C PRO A 58 -2.73 -10.36 7.59
N CYS A 59 -2.10 -10.19 6.43
CA CYS A 59 -1.36 -11.30 5.79
C CYS A 59 -0.19 -11.78 6.67
N THR A 60 0.60 -10.85 7.20
CA THR A 60 1.75 -11.13 8.09
C THR A 60 1.32 -11.90 9.34
N VAL A 61 0.14 -11.56 9.90
CA VAL A 61 -0.41 -12.18 11.12
C VAL A 61 -1.08 -13.53 10.84
N TYR A 62 -2.05 -13.55 9.93
CA TYR A 62 -2.96 -14.68 9.76
C TYR A 62 -2.49 -15.71 8.73
N LYS A 63 -1.69 -15.30 7.74
CA LYS A 63 -1.10 -16.19 6.73
C LYS A 63 -2.12 -17.07 5.98
N THR A 64 -3.33 -16.56 5.75
CA THR A 64 -4.39 -17.27 5.03
C THR A 64 -4.57 -16.73 3.62
N VAL A 65 -5.16 -17.54 2.74
CA VAL A 65 -5.54 -17.16 1.37
C VAL A 65 -6.38 -15.88 1.35
N LYS A 66 -7.30 -15.71 2.32
CA LYS A 66 -8.16 -14.52 2.45
C LYS A 66 -7.35 -13.21 2.51
N TYR A 67 -6.24 -13.21 3.23
CA TYR A 67 -5.44 -12.00 3.50
C TYR A 67 -4.20 -11.89 2.61
N CYS A 68 -3.61 -13.02 2.23
CA CYS A 68 -2.37 -13.08 1.47
C CYS A 68 -2.57 -13.30 -0.03
N CYS A 69 -3.80 -13.57 -0.48
CA CYS A 69 -4.12 -13.70 -1.90
C CYS A 69 -3.25 -14.72 -2.65
N THR A 70 -2.85 -15.82 -2.00
CA THR A 70 -1.90 -16.80 -2.56
C THR A 70 -2.50 -17.74 -3.60
N SER A 71 -3.81 -17.67 -3.85
CA SER A 71 -4.50 -18.36 -4.95
C SER A 71 -4.63 -17.45 -6.19
N GLU A 72 -5.30 -17.93 -7.24
CA GLU A 72 -5.43 -17.21 -8.52
C GLU A 72 -5.92 -15.76 -8.37
N ARG A 73 -5.53 -14.87 -9.31
CA ARG A 73 -6.02 -13.46 -9.34
C ARG A 73 -7.55 -13.43 -9.28
N GLY A 74 -8.11 -12.57 -8.44
CA GLY A 74 -9.56 -12.43 -8.21
C GLY A 74 -10.13 -13.31 -7.09
N SER A 75 -9.32 -14.17 -6.45
CA SER A 75 -9.76 -15.04 -5.35
C SER A 75 -9.74 -14.39 -3.96
N CYS A 76 -9.24 -13.16 -3.85
CA CYS A 76 -9.25 -12.37 -2.62
C CYS A 76 -9.74 -10.94 -2.92
N GLY A 77 -10.04 -10.18 -1.87
CA GLY A 77 -10.47 -8.80 -2.00
C GLY A 77 -10.33 -8.05 -0.67
N PRO A 78 -10.88 -6.82 -0.61
CA PRO A 78 -10.79 -6.01 0.60
C PRO A 78 -11.41 -6.71 1.81
N THR A 79 -10.71 -6.63 2.94
CA THR A 79 -11.15 -7.08 4.28
C THR A 79 -11.32 -5.87 5.18
N ASP A 80 -11.91 -6.02 6.37
CA ASP A 80 -12.03 -4.91 7.32
C ASP A 80 -10.63 -4.42 7.75
N GLU A 81 -9.69 -5.35 7.90
CA GLU A 81 -8.30 -5.06 8.24
C GLU A 81 -7.56 -4.35 7.10
N SER A 82 -7.74 -4.75 5.83
CA SER A 82 -7.11 -4.03 4.72
C SER A 82 -7.77 -2.66 4.50
N ARG A 83 -9.09 -2.52 4.69
CA ARG A 83 -9.79 -1.22 4.65
C ARG A 83 -9.26 -0.25 5.70
N PHE A 84 -8.93 -0.73 6.90
CA PHE A 84 -8.28 0.11 7.92
C PHE A 84 -7.02 0.82 7.40
N PHE A 85 -6.16 0.10 6.67
CA PHE A 85 -4.96 0.67 6.04
C PHE A 85 -5.33 1.58 4.87
N LYS A 86 -6.27 1.15 4.01
CA LYS A 86 -6.66 1.90 2.81
C LYS A 86 -7.29 3.24 3.10
N ASP A 87 -8.16 3.30 4.12
CA ASP A 87 -8.82 4.54 4.53
C ASP A 87 -7.83 5.58 5.07
N ARG A 88 -6.72 5.12 5.64
CA ARG A 88 -5.64 5.96 6.20
C ARG A 88 -4.59 6.34 5.17
N CYS A 89 -4.31 5.44 4.24
CA CYS A 89 -3.35 5.64 3.17
C CYS A 89 -3.97 5.23 1.83
N PRO A 90 -4.80 6.09 1.22
CA PRO A 90 -5.51 5.77 -0.02
C PRO A 90 -4.57 5.48 -1.19
N ASP A 91 -3.38 6.08 -1.18
CA ASP A 91 -2.35 5.90 -2.18
C ASP A 91 -1.54 4.60 -2.00
N ALA A 92 -1.72 3.87 -0.90
CA ALA A 92 -0.91 2.68 -0.63
C ALA A 92 -1.67 1.38 -0.95
N TYR A 93 -0.93 0.34 -1.32
CA TYR A 93 -1.45 -1.02 -1.35
C TYR A 93 -1.76 -1.48 0.07
N SER A 94 -3.01 -1.82 0.32
CA SER A 94 -3.47 -2.37 1.61
C SER A 94 -3.57 -3.90 1.64
N TYR A 95 -3.64 -4.53 0.46
CA TYR A 95 -3.63 -5.98 0.24
C TYR A 95 -3.05 -6.31 -1.15
N PRO A 96 -2.64 -7.56 -1.43
CA PRO A 96 -1.88 -7.92 -2.65
C PRO A 96 -2.54 -7.65 -4.01
N GLN A 97 -3.87 -7.51 -4.05
CA GLN A 97 -4.62 -7.26 -5.29
C GLN A 97 -5.35 -5.91 -5.23
N ASP A 98 -4.79 -4.93 -4.50
CA ASP A 98 -5.32 -3.57 -4.31
C ASP A 98 -5.02 -2.63 -5.50
N ASP A 99 -5.40 -3.05 -6.70
CA ASP A 99 -5.35 -2.24 -7.93
C ASP A 99 -6.71 -1.56 -8.21
N PRO A 100 -6.78 -0.41 -8.92
CA PRO A 100 -5.69 0.35 -9.53
C PRO A 100 -5.30 1.64 -8.76
N THR A 101 -5.80 1.82 -7.54
CA THR A 101 -5.62 3.08 -6.79
C THR A 101 -4.24 3.24 -6.13
N SER A 102 -3.37 2.24 -6.25
CA SER A 102 -2.12 2.12 -5.50
C SER A 102 -0.87 2.13 -6.38
N THR A 103 -1.02 2.13 -7.71
CA THR A 103 0.08 2.18 -8.67
C THR A 103 0.10 3.56 -9.33
N PHE A 104 1.24 4.23 -9.29
CA PHE A 104 1.43 5.55 -9.88
C PHE A 104 2.48 5.49 -10.97
N ALA A 105 2.20 6.08 -12.12
CA ALA A 105 3.13 6.14 -13.23
C ALA A 105 3.68 7.56 -13.37
N CYS A 106 5.00 7.67 -13.47
CA CYS A 106 5.71 8.90 -13.79
C CYS A 106 6.50 8.70 -15.08
N PRO A 107 6.60 9.70 -15.97
CA PRO A 107 7.48 9.59 -17.13
C PRO A 107 8.90 9.25 -16.69
N HIS A 108 9.59 8.38 -17.43
CA HIS A 108 11.01 8.13 -17.16
C HIS A 108 11.78 9.47 -17.23
N GLY A 109 12.81 9.58 -16.39
CA GLY A 109 13.68 10.77 -16.33
C GLY A 109 14.47 11.01 -17.61
#